data_AF-A0A0K2S1X9-F1
#
_entry.id   AF-A0A0K2S1X9-F1
#
_cell.length_a   1.000
_cell.length_b   1.000
_cell.length_c   1.000
_cell.angle_alpha   90.00
_cell.angle_beta   90.00
_cell.angle_gamma   90.00
#
_symmetry.space_group_name_H-M   'P 1'
#
loop_
_entity.id
_entity.type
_entity.pdbx_description
1 polymer ?
#
loop_
_entity_poly.entity_id
_entity_poly.type
_entity_poly.pdbx_seq_one_letter_code
_entity_poly.pdbx_strand_id
1 'polypeptide(L)'
;MDYPNLLETAFDEFTAAPAVTTAPAVTTVPAAGNEAGAAGDSAGAPRLLIWRQIRWSNRRPLIEVEPVVPVSGGAIGGAAEGAHHRASQAAGESAPIQESSSAQLGVPSGVRIQIPLTPGAYLGLRIPRDSEGELYRYCAGYTTGVSGDAAPNAASESTSESGGVFAGIRRVPCPEGTRIQRGQQCPRCTARDEFTALHSAHLYPGTLTESMRAYAMLEHRLYIATFPDGTHKVGTSSLHSTPRRLDEQAVATATYIALAPDGLAIRRAEDAVTALAKIPQVKQVASKYRAWTNPLPGAQLRSAHQEAVARAREALAELARTEPEVPLTALDEPWIPSLAMNRPYAALRAQSPEPLAPCDSGLGDSGTESGAAGFFCTGAAGQFLSAHTGDADAAFLVNTAAWRNVLVEPAQEFTRVRVQGSLF
;
A
#
# COMPACT_ATOMS: atom_id res chain seq x y z
N MET A 1 -2.58 0.65 32.67
CA MET A 1 -3.70 1.28 31.95
C MET A 1 -3.82 0.52 30.65
N ASP A 2 -4.94 -0.15 30.43
CA ASP A 2 -5.19 -0.89 29.20
C ASP A 2 -5.62 0.12 28.14
N TYR A 3 -4.72 0.43 27.21
CA TYR A 3 -5.04 1.31 26.10
C TYR A 3 -5.80 0.52 25.03
N PRO A 4 -6.93 1.01 24.50
CA PRO A 4 -7.64 0.34 23.43
C PRO A 4 -6.73 0.20 22.21
N ASN A 5 -6.50 -1.03 21.76
CA ASN A 5 -5.69 -1.30 20.59
C ASN A 5 -6.51 -1.10 19.31
N LEU A 6 -6.04 -0.24 18.41
CA LEU A 6 -6.69 0.04 17.13
C LEU A 6 -7.05 -1.23 16.33
N LEU A 7 -6.21 -2.26 16.38
CA LEU A 7 -6.44 -3.49 15.63
C LEU A 7 -7.52 -4.38 16.25
N GLU A 8 -7.64 -4.36 17.59
CA GLU A 8 -8.64 -5.14 18.32
C GLU A 8 -10.04 -4.57 18.08
N THR A 9 -10.19 -3.26 18.28
CA THR A 9 -11.46 -2.56 18.07
C THR A 9 -11.99 -2.78 16.66
N ALA A 10 -11.12 -2.68 15.65
CA ALA A 10 -11.49 -2.88 14.26
C ALA A 10 -11.90 -4.32 13.94
N PHE A 11 -11.26 -5.31 14.57
CA PHE A 11 -11.64 -6.71 14.41
C PHE A 11 -13.00 -7.02 15.05
N ASP A 12 -13.26 -6.45 16.24
CA ASP A 12 -14.53 -6.61 16.94
C ASP A 12 -15.69 -5.99 16.16
N GLU A 13 -15.50 -4.79 15.61
CA GLU A 13 -16.48 -4.15 14.72
C GLU A 13 -16.78 -4.98 13.47
N PHE A 14 -15.76 -5.57 12.86
CA PHE A 14 -15.94 -6.47 11.71
C PHE A 14 -16.72 -7.73 12.08
N THR A 15 -16.43 -8.33 13.23
CA THR A 15 -17.09 -9.56 13.70
C THR A 15 -18.53 -9.30 14.12
N ALA A 16 -18.82 -8.11 14.65
CA ALA A 16 -20.17 -7.69 15.03
C ALA A 16 -21.06 -7.28 13.84
N ALA A 17 -20.48 -7.03 12.67
CA ALA A 17 -21.26 -6.68 11.48
C ALA A 17 -22.12 -7.89 11.03
N PRO A 18 -23.41 -7.70 10.71
CA PRO A 18 -24.24 -8.77 10.20
C PRO A 18 -23.59 -9.33 8.92
N ALA A 19 -23.57 -10.65 8.76
CA ALA A 19 -23.04 -11.32 7.58
C ALA A 19 -23.84 -10.91 6.33
N VAL A 20 -23.47 -9.79 5.71
CA VAL A 20 -24.04 -9.38 4.42
C VAL A 20 -23.47 -10.35 3.39
N THR A 21 -24.31 -11.30 2.98
CA THR A 21 -24.07 -12.19 1.85
C THR A 21 -23.79 -11.38 0.59
N THR A 22 -22.51 -11.11 0.32
CA THR A 22 -22.02 -10.76 -1.00
C THR A 22 -21.37 -11.99 -1.63
N ALA A 23 -22.14 -13.08 -1.71
CA ALA A 23 -21.89 -14.15 -2.66
C ALA A 23 -22.54 -13.76 -4.01
N PRO A 24 -21.93 -14.04 -5.17
CA PRO A 24 -22.67 -13.96 -6.42
C PRO A 24 -23.80 -14.99 -6.35
N ALA A 25 -25.01 -14.54 -6.66
CA ALA A 25 -26.22 -15.33 -6.53
C ALA A 25 -26.14 -16.67 -7.28
N VAL A 26 -26.37 -17.76 -6.55
CA VAL A 26 -27.11 -18.91 -7.08
C VAL A 26 -28.26 -19.16 -6.11
N THR A 27 -29.45 -18.88 -6.60
CA THR A 27 -30.72 -18.94 -5.88
C THR A 27 -31.13 -20.38 -5.63
N THR A 28 -31.39 -20.75 -4.36
CA THR A 28 -32.57 -21.53 -3.95
C THR A 28 -32.83 -21.30 -2.46
N VAL A 29 -34.03 -20.80 -2.14
CA VAL A 29 -34.58 -20.51 -0.80
C VAL A 29 -35.37 -21.76 -0.28
N PRO A 30 -35.88 -21.80 0.97
CA PRO A 30 -35.24 -22.34 2.17
C PRO A 30 -35.97 -23.58 2.75
N ALA A 31 -35.38 -24.20 3.78
CA ALA A 31 -36.15 -24.96 4.78
C ALA A 31 -35.82 -24.44 6.18
N ALA A 32 -36.87 -24.02 6.89
CA ALA A 32 -36.86 -23.44 8.22
C ALA A 32 -36.45 -24.45 9.31
N GLY A 33 -35.84 -23.96 10.40
CA GLY A 33 -35.72 -24.73 11.63
C GLY A 33 -34.70 -24.22 12.63
N ASN A 34 -35.20 -23.44 13.60
CA ASN A 34 -34.68 -23.20 14.94
C ASN A 34 -33.40 -22.37 15.15
N GLU A 35 -33.65 -21.16 15.64
CA GLU A 35 -32.77 -20.52 16.62
C GLU A 35 -32.61 -21.39 17.87
N ALA A 36 -31.36 -21.56 18.30
CA ALA A 36 -31.00 -21.75 19.69
C ALA A 36 -29.65 -21.09 19.89
N GLY A 37 -29.63 -20.09 20.77
CA GLY A 37 -28.44 -19.33 21.10
C GLY A 37 -27.29 -20.22 21.58
N ALA A 38 -26.12 -19.93 21.06
CA ALA A 38 -24.86 -20.24 21.69
C ALA A 38 -24.02 -18.95 21.67
N ALA A 39 -24.34 -18.03 22.58
CA ALA A 39 -23.34 -17.12 23.12
C ALA A 39 -22.37 -17.98 23.96
N GLY A 40 -21.51 -18.72 23.27
CA GLY A 40 -20.40 -19.45 23.86
C GLY A 40 -19.17 -18.56 23.81
N ASP A 41 -18.55 -18.38 24.97
CA ASP A 41 -17.27 -17.69 25.17
C ASP A 41 -16.28 -17.96 24.03
N SER A 42 -16.09 -16.98 23.14
CA SER A 42 -14.98 -16.96 22.18
C SER A 42 -13.70 -16.42 22.84
N ALA A 43 -13.45 -16.85 24.08
CA ALA A 43 -12.17 -16.65 24.73
C ALA A 43 -11.20 -17.72 24.22
N GLY A 44 -10.39 -17.40 23.19
CA GLY A 44 -9.19 -18.19 22.92
C GLY A 44 -8.68 -18.34 21.48
N ALA A 45 -9.39 -17.88 20.45
CA ALA A 45 -8.82 -17.89 19.09
C ALA A 45 -7.98 -16.62 18.85
N PRO A 46 -6.71 -16.71 18.40
CA PRO A 46 -5.92 -15.53 18.11
C PRO A 46 -6.57 -14.70 16.99
N ARG A 47 -6.66 -13.38 17.20
CA ARG A 47 -7.22 -12.44 16.22
C ARG A 47 -6.21 -12.21 15.12
N LEU A 48 -6.27 -13.01 14.06
CA LEU A 48 -5.31 -12.96 12.98
C LEU A 48 -5.73 -11.95 11.90
N LEU A 49 -4.86 -11.00 11.63
CA LEU A 49 -5.03 -9.96 10.62
C LEU A 49 -3.85 -10.01 9.64
N ILE A 50 -4.07 -9.63 8.39
CA ILE A 50 -2.99 -9.36 7.46
C ILE A 50 -2.81 -7.84 7.42
N TRP A 51 -1.62 -7.35 7.75
CA TRP A 51 -1.27 -5.95 7.53
C TRP A 51 -1.09 -5.72 6.04
N ARG A 52 -1.82 -4.77 5.45
CA ARG A 52 -1.80 -4.61 3.99
C ARG A 52 -1.01 -3.39 3.60
N GLN A 53 -1.30 -2.24 4.18
CA GLN A 53 -0.55 -1.01 3.96
C GLN A 53 -1.10 0.11 4.83
N ILE A 54 -0.35 1.23 4.88
CA ILE A 54 -0.95 2.53 5.12
C ILE A 54 -1.55 3.01 3.80
N ARG A 55 -2.87 3.21 3.77
CA ARG A 55 -3.59 3.82 2.66
C ARG A 55 -3.79 5.30 2.94
N TRP A 56 -3.85 6.11 1.88
CA TRP A 56 -4.21 7.52 1.99
C TRP A 56 -5.57 7.73 1.33
N SER A 57 -6.51 8.34 2.04
CA SER A 57 -7.82 8.72 1.53
C SER A 57 -8.15 10.13 2.02
N ASN A 58 -8.60 11.01 1.13
CA ASN A 58 -8.82 12.43 1.43
C ASN A 58 -7.63 13.04 2.18
N ARG A 59 -6.42 12.70 1.73
CA ARG A 59 -5.14 13.14 2.30
C ARG A 59 -4.91 12.71 3.75
N ARG A 60 -5.71 11.78 4.30
CA ARG A 60 -5.56 11.23 5.65
C ARG A 60 -5.07 9.77 5.60
N PRO A 61 -4.14 9.37 6.47
CA PRO A 61 -3.68 7.99 6.57
C PRO A 61 -4.72 7.09 7.23
N LEU A 62 -4.91 5.91 6.64
CA LEU A 62 -5.74 4.81 7.12
C LEU A 62 -4.86 3.57 7.20
N ILE A 63 -4.93 2.82 8.30
CA ILE A 63 -4.35 1.48 8.38
C ILE A 63 -5.30 0.55 7.63
N GLU A 64 -4.81 -0.13 6.60
CA GLU A 64 -5.57 -1.15 5.88
C GLU A 64 -5.12 -2.53 6.33
N VAL A 65 -6.05 -3.30 6.90
CA VAL A 65 -5.86 -4.69 7.33
C VAL A 65 -6.92 -5.60 6.71
N GLU A 66 -6.71 -6.90 6.78
CA GLU A 66 -7.67 -7.90 6.30
C GLU A 66 -7.74 -9.07 7.29
N PRO A 67 -8.92 -9.40 7.83
CA PRO A 67 -9.09 -10.57 8.69
C PRO A 67 -8.68 -11.86 8.00
N VAL A 68 -8.12 -12.78 8.78
CA VAL A 68 -7.91 -14.17 8.37
C VAL A 68 -9.05 -15.01 8.94
N VAL A 69 -9.73 -15.75 8.07
CA VAL A 69 -10.77 -16.70 8.49
C VAL A 69 -10.17 -18.10 8.64
N PRO A 70 -10.58 -18.87 9.65
CA PRO A 70 -10.17 -20.27 9.77
C PRO A 70 -10.56 -21.07 8.53
N VAL A 71 -9.72 -22.04 8.14
CA VAL A 71 -10.11 -23.02 7.13
C VAL A 71 -11.12 -23.95 7.79
N SER A 72 -12.42 -23.69 7.61
CA SER A 72 -13.47 -24.60 8.06
C SER A 72 -13.26 -25.97 7.42
N GLY A 73 -13.03 -27.01 8.22
CA GLY A 73 -12.84 -28.37 7.73
C GLY A 73 -14.03 -28.85 6.90
N GLY A 74 -13.78 -29.23 5.64
CA GLY A 74 -14.79 -29.86 4.79
C GLY A 74 -14.46 -29.82 3.30
N ALA A 75 -13.82 -30.89 2.82
CA ALA A 75 -13.66 -31.29 1.42
C ALA A 75 -13.03 -30.27 0.45
N ILE A 76 -11.75 -30.52 0.12
CA ILE A 76 -11.24 -30.24 -1.23
C ILE A 76 -11.97 -31.23 -2.17
N GLY A 77 -13.22 -30.94 -2.48
CA GLY A 77 -13.95 -31.56 -3.56
C GLY A 77 -13.63 -30.77 -4.82
N GLY A 78 -12.61 -31.20 -5.56
CA GLY A 78 -12.49 -30.81 -6.95
C GLY A 78 -13.80 -31.13 -7.65
N ALA A 79 -14.51 -30.11 -8.12
CA ALA A 79 -15.58 -30.29 -9.09
C ALA A 79 -14.91 -30.76 -10.39
N ALA A 80 -14.74 -32.08 -10.50
CA ALA A 80 -14.52 -32.75 -11.76
C ALA A 80 -15.77 -32.52 -12.60
N GLU A 81 -15.65 -31.73 -13.66
CA GLU A 81 -16.61 -31.74 -14.75
C GLU A 81 -16.72 -33.17 -15.29
N GLY A 82 -17.96 -33.67 -15.32
CA GLY A 82 -18.31 -35.01 -15.75
C GLY A 82 -17.86 -35.30 -17.18
N ALA A 83 -17.31 -36.50 -17.33
CA ALA A 83 -16.75 -37.08 -18.53
C ALA A 83 -17.76 -37.34 -19.65
N HIS A 84 -17.33 -37.17 -20.91
CA HIS A 84 -17.58 -38.11 -22.02
C HIS A 84 -16.48 -37.98 -23.09
N HIS A 85 -15.46 -38.85 -23.06
CA HIS A 85 -15.14 -39.80 -24.15
C HIS A 85 -13.74 -40.44 -24.05
N ARG A 86 -13.76 -41.78 -23.99
CA ARG A 86 -12.82 -42.79 -24.53
C ARG A 86 -11.30 -42.68 -24.29
N ALA A 87 -10.87 -43.54 -23.35
CA ALA A 87 -9.83 -44.57 -23.48
C ALA A 87 -8.66 -44.37 -24.46
N SER A 88 -7.45 -44.30 -23.91
CA SER A 88 -6.30 -45.14 -24.31
C SER A 88 -5.25 -45.13 -23.20
N GLN A 89 -4.80 -46.34 -22.83
CA GLN A 89 -3.76 -46.60 -21.83
C GLN A 89 -2.39 -46.25 -22.39
N ALA A 90 -1.56 -45.57 -21.59
CA ALA A 90 -0.09 -45.67 -21.67
C ALA A 90 0.49 -45.29 -20.30
N ALA A 91 1.51 -46.04 -19.90
CA ALA A 91 2.03 -46.12 -18.55
C ALA A 91 3.03 -45.02 -18.21
N GLY A 92 3.05 -44.65 -16.93
CA GLY A 92 4.28 -44.41 -16.18
C GLY A 92 4.99 -43.08 -16.38
N GLU A 93 4.58 -42.05 -15.64
CA GLU A 93 5.54 -41.10 -15.07
C GLU A 93 4.91 -40.43 -13.84
N SER A 94 5.51 -40.69 -12.68
CA SER A 94 5.07 -40.13 -11.40
C SER A 94 5.37 -38.63 -11.38
N ALA A 95 4.33 -37.81 -11.57
CA ALA A 95 4.39 -36.38 -11.25
C ALA A 95 4.58 -36.21 -9.74
N PRO A 96 5.42 -35.26 -9.27
CA PRO A 96 5.63 -35.06 -7.85
C PRO A 96 4.32 -34.54 -7.25
N ILE A 97 3.82 -35.27 -6.26
CA ILE A 97 2.75 -34.81 -5.38
C ILE A 97 3.31 -33.58 -4.68
N GLN A 98 2.73 -32.43 -5.00
CA GLN A 98 3.03 -31.15 -4.38
C GLN A 98 2.78 -31.30 -2.87
N GLU A 99 3.87 -31.43 -2.12
CA GLU A 99 3.82 -31.57 -0.66
C GLU A 99 2.96 -30.46 -0.07
N SER A 100 2.00 -30.88 0.76
CA SER A 100 1.10 -30.05 1.53
C SER A 100 1.85 -28.88 2.17
N SER A 101 1.43 -27.67 1.80
CA SER A 101 2.00 -26.39 2.24
C SER A 101 2.23 -26.35 3.76
N SER A 102 3.40 -25.86 4.16
CA SER A 102 3.68 -25.41 5.52
C SER A 102 2.47 -24.63 6.08
N ALA A 103 1.86 -25.20 7.12
CA ALA A 103 0.48 -24.99 7.54
C ALA A 103 0.02 -23.53 7.46
N GLN A 104 -0.87 -23.25 6.51
CA GLN A 104 -1.54 -21.96 6.38
C GLN A 104 -2.42 -21.72 7.62
N LEU A 105 -2.16 -20.66 8.38
CA LEU A 105 -2.91 -20.30 9.61
C LEU A 105 -4.37 -19.85 9.34
N GLY A 106 -4.76 -19.78 8.07
CA GLY A 106 -6.11 -19.44 7.62
C GLY A 106 -6.07 -18.79 6.23
N VAL A 107 -7.25 -18.50 5.66
CA VAL A 107 -7.35 -17.79 4.38
C VAL A 107 -7.70 -16.32 4.60
N PRO A 108 -7.13 -15.38 3.84
CA PRO A 108 -7.58 -13.99 3.83
C PRO A 108 -9.09 -13.92 3.56
N SER A 109 -9.83 -13.11 4.31
CA SER A 109 -11.29 -12.98 4.17
C SER A 109 -11.75 -12.35 2.86
N GLY A 110 -10.85 -11.67 2.14
CA GLY A 110 -11.17 -10.82 0.99
C GLY A 110 -11.71 -9.44 1.38
N VAL A 111 -12.01 -9.19 2.66
CA VAL A 111 -12.57 -7.91 3.13
C VAL A 111 -11.47 -7.03 3.73
N ARG A 112 -11.34 -5.81 3.20
CA ARG A 112 -10.39 -4.81 3.69
C ARG A 112 -11.03 -3.95 4.76
N ILE A 113 -10.49 -3.96 5.96
CA ILE A 113 -10.86 -3.02 7.02
C ILE A 113 -9.93 -1.80 6.93
N GLN A 114 -10.49 -0.61 6.98
CA GLN A 114 -9.74 0.65 6.94
C GLN A 114 -9.95 1.41 8.25
N ILE A 115 -8.87 1.57 9.01
CA ILE A 115 -8.89 2.16 10.35
C ILE A 115 -8.24 3.55 10.26
N PRO A 116 -8.96 4.64 10.58
CA PRO A 116 -8.34 5.96 10.65
C PRO A 116 -7.18 6.01 11.63
N LEU A 117 -6.03 6.51 11.18
CA LEU A 117 -4.89 6.73 12.06
C LEU A 117 -5.08 8.02 12.86
N THR A 118 -5.58 7.88 14.08
CA THR A 118 -5.79 9.00 15.00
C THR A 118 -4.52 9.26 15.83
N PRO A 119 -3.97 10.49 15.85
CA PRO A 119 -2.84 10.81 16.74
C PRO A 119 -3.18 10.53 18.22
N GLY A 120 -2.25 9.92 18.94
CA GLY A 120 -2.41 9.46 20.32
C GLY A 120 -3.00 8.06 20.46
N ALA A 121 -3.48 7.44 19.38
CA ALA A 121 -4.01 6.09 19.43
C ALA A 121 -2.90 5.04 19.63
N TYR A 122 -3.17 4.06 20.48
CA TYR A 122 -2.28 2.93 20.72
C TYR A 122 -2.39 1.89 19.61
N LEU A 123 -1.24 1.50 19.06
CA LEU A 123 -1.12 0.40 18.12
C LEU A 123 -0.14 -0.61 18.72
N GLY A 124 -0.63 -1.81 19.01
CA GLY A 124 0.17 -2.93 19.48
C GLY A 124 -0.03 -4.15 18.59
N LEU A 125 1.06 -4.81 18.19
CA LEU A 125 1.00 -6.00 17.35
C LEU A 125 2.18 -6.93 17.59
N ARG A 126 1.96 -8.20 17.28
CA ARG A 126 2.94 -9.27 17.14
C ARG A 126 2.97 -9.74 15.70
N ILE A 127 4.14 -10.17 15.23
CA ILE A 127 4.31 -10.77 13.90
C ILE A 127 4.59 -12.26 14.06
N PRO A 128 3.58 -13.13 13.85
CA PRO A 128 3.78 -14.57 13.91
C PRO A 128 4.75 -15.07 12.84
N ARG A 129 5.50 -16.11 13.19
CA ARG A 129 6.43 -16.84 12.31
C ARG A 129 6.09 -18.32 12.31
N ASP A 130 6.40 -19.00 11.21
CA ASP A 130 6.26 -20.45 11.16
C ASP A 130 7.42 -21.15 11.89
N SER A 131 7.38 -22.49 11.88
CA SER A 131 8.40 -23.33 12.53
C SER A 131 9.81 -23.14 11.98
N GLU A 132 9.95 -22.60 10.77
CA GLU A 132 11.24 -22.29 10.14
C GLU A 132 11.70 -20.85 10.44
N GLY A 133 10.91 -20.09 11.20
CA GLY A 133 11.14 -18.69 11.48
C GLY A 133 10.74 -17.75 10.35
N GLU A 134 10.07 -18.25 9.31
CA GLU A 134 9.65 -17.46 8.16
C GLU A 134 8.32 -16.73 8.42
N LEU A 135 8.16 -15.59 7.77
CA LEU A 135 6.95 -14.78 7.89
C LEU A 135 5.77 -15.41 7.15
N TYR A 136 4.58 -15.34 7.76
CA TYR A 136 3.33 -15.62 7.05
C TYR A 136 2.96 -14.45 6.14
N ARG A 137 3.34 -14.53 4.86
CA ARG A 137 3.03 -13.51 3.86
C ARG A 137 1.96 -13.99 2.88
N TYR A 138 1.00 -13.13 2.59
CA TYR A 138 -0.13 -13.45 1.71
C TYR A 138 -0.11 -12.62 0.43
N CYS A 139 -0.69 -13.13 -0.64
CA CYS A 139 -0.80 -12.40 -1.89
C CYS A 139 -1.64 -11.12 -1.72
N ALA A 140 -1.17 -10.01 -2.28
CA ALA A 140 -1.87 -8.72 -2.29
C ALA A 140 -3.18 -8.74 -3.10
N GLY A 141 -3.36 -9.71 -4.00
CA GLY A 141 -4.34 -9.66 -5.07
C GLY A 141 -3.80 -8.91 -6.30
N TYR A 142 -4.67 -8.36 -7.14
CA TYR A 142 -4.28 -7.67 -8.38
C TYR A 142 -5.10 -6.39 -8.60
N THR A 143 -4.60 -5.49 -9.44
CA THR A 143 -5.30 -4.26 -9.82
C THR A 143 -5.93 -4.42 -11.20
N THR A 144 -7.16 -3.96 -11.37
CA THR A 144 -7.89 -3.95 -12.65
C THR A 144 -8.58 -2.61 -12.85
N GLY A 145 -8.84 -2.27 -14.11
CA GLY A 145 -9.64 -1.09 -14.44
C GLY A 145 -11.11 -1.26 -14.14
N VAL A 146 -11.77 -0.13 -13.91
CA VAL A 146 -13.22 -0.04 -13.77
C VAL A 146 -13.72 1.13 -14.59
N SER A 147 -14.83 0.90 -15.31
CA SER A 147 -15.54 1.91 -16.11
C SER A 147 -16.98 2.02 -15.61
N GLY A 148 -17.49 3.24 -15.43
CA GLY A 148 -18.90 3.50 -15.05
C GLY A 148 -19.20 3.36 -13.55
N ASP A 149 -20.50 3.23 -13.20
CA ASP A 149 -21.07 3.19 -11.83
C ASP A 149 -20.48 2.11 -10.89
N ALA A 150 -19.65 1.21 -11.43
CA ALA A 150 -18.93 0.17 -10.70
C ALA A 150 -17.53 0.63 -10.19
N ALA A 151 -17.12 1.87 -10.46
CA ALA A 151 -16.00 2.47 -9.77
C ALA A 151 -16.35 2.53 -8.26
N PRO A 152 -15.52 1.98 -7.36
CA PRO A 152 -15.79 2.11 -5.93
C PRO A 152 -15.92 3.61 -5.63
N ASN A 153 -16.96 4.00 -4.90
CA ASN A 153 -17.17 5.35 -4.40
C ASN A 153 -15.90 5.81 -3.65
N ALA A 154 -14.95 6.37 -4.39
CA ALA A 154 -13.94 7.25 -3.83
C ALA A 154 -14.73 8.50 -3.47
N ALA A 155 -15.35 8.48 -2.28
CA ALA A 155 -16.16 9.55 -1.68
C ALA A 155 -16.68 10.54 -2.71
N SER A 156 -17.87 10.25 -3.24
CA SER A 156 -18.62 11.09 -4.18
C SER A 156 -18.51 12.56 -3.79
N GLU A 157 -17.63 13.32 -4.46
CA GLU A 157 -17.57 14.77 -4.35
C GLU A 157 -16.82 15.34 -5.56
N SER A 158 -17.38 15.07 -6.74
CA SER A 158 -17.44 16.05 -7.81
C SER A 158 -18.78 15.89 -8.50
N THR A 159 -19.74 16.75 -8.16
CA THR A 159 -20.89 17.03 -9.03
C THR A 159 -20.34 17.68 -10.30
N SER A 160 -19.88 16.85 -11.22
CA SER A 160 -19.70 17.21 -12.62
C SER A 160 -21.01 16.84 -13.30
N GLU A 161 -21.84 17.84 -13.64
CA GLU A 161 -23.03 17.68 -14.48
C GLU A 161 -22.69 17.34 -15.95
N SER A 162 -21.63 16.57 -16.18
CA SER A 162 -21.30 16.01 -17.49
C SER A 162 -21.26 14.50 -17.35
N GLY A 163 -22.10 13.80 -18.11
CA GLY A 163 -22.19 12.34 -18.16
C GLY A 163 -20.93 11.68 -18.76
N GLY A 164 -19.77 11.94 -18.18
CA GLY A 164 -18.50 11.34 -18.52
C GLY A 164 -18.33 9.97 -17.87
N VAL A 165 -17.75 9.04 -18.62
CA VAL A 165 -17.37 7.72 -18.10
C VAL A 165 -16.28 7.90 -17.04
N PHE A 166 -16.57 7.61 -15.78
CA PHE A 166 -15.55 7.54 -14.73
C PHE A 166 -14.63 6.34 -15.02
N ALA A 167 -13.34 6.64 -15.26
CA ALA A 167 -12.29 5.64 -15.39
C ALA A 167 -11.48 5.57 -14.08
N GLY A 168 -11.50 4.41 -13.43
CA GLY A 168 -10.84 4.18 -12.17
C GLY A 168 -10.02 2.91 -12.15
N ILE A 169 -9.37 2.67 -11.01
CA ILE A 169 -8.70 1.41 -10.71
C ILE A 169 -9.30 0.83 -9.43
N ARG A 170 -9.48 -0.49 -9.37
CA ARG A 170 -9.79 -1.17 -8.11
C ARG A 170 -8.78 -2.27 -7.85
N ARG A 171 -8.58 -2.56 -6.56
CA ARG A 171 -7.83 -3.74 -6.12
C ARG A 171 -8.81 -4.88 -5.92
N VAL A 172 -8.47 -6.04 -6.46
CA VAL A 172 -9.19 -7.29 -6.27
C VAL A 172 -8.37 -8.16 -5.32
N PRO A 173 -8.93 -8.64 -4.20
CA PRO A 173 -8.26 -9.60 -3.33
C PRO A 173 -7.80 -10.85 -4.09
N CYS A 174 -6.79 -11.54 -3.58
CA CYS A 174 -6.32 -12.79 -4.18
C CYS A 174 -7.45 -13.84 -4.13
N PRO A 175 -7.96 -14.35 -5.27
CA PRO A 175 -9.08 -15.30 -5.26
C PRO A 175 -8.76 -16.61 -4.54
N GLU A 176 -7.48 -16.99 -4.49
CA GLU A 176 -7.01 -18.21 -3.84
C GLU A 176 -6.52 -17.96 -2.40
N GLY A 177 -6.46 -16.70 -1.95
CA GLY A 177 -5.89 -16.38 -0.66
C GLY A 177 -4.42 -16.85 -0.50
N THR A 178 -3.66 -16.95 -1.60
CA THR A 178 -2.37 -17.67 -1.67
C THR A 178 -1.35 -17.11 -0.67
N ARG A 179 -0.72 -17.98 0.12
CA ARG A 179 0.51 -17.67 0.85
C ARG A 179 1.68 -17.57 -0.14
N ILE A 180 2.50 -16.54 -0.01
CA ILE A 180 3.68 -16.31 -0.87
C ILE A 180 4.94 -16.23 -0.03
N GLN A 181 6.05 -16.77 -0.54
CA GLN A 181 7.35 -16.69 0.16
C GLN A 181 8.03 -15.34 -0.06
N ARG A 182 7.88 -14.75 -1.25
CA ARG A 182 8.57 -13.51 -1.65
C ARG A 182 7.67 -12.65 -2.53
N GLY A 183 8.04 -11.38 -2.67
CA GLY A 183 7.31 -10.42 -3.49
C GLY A 183 5.98 -9.99 -2.87
N GLN A 184 5.06 -9.54 -3.71
CA GLN A 184 3.77 -8.98 -3.30
C GLN A 184 2.57 -9.78 -3.84
N GLN A 185 2.78 -10.54 -4.91
CA GLN A 185 1.71 -11.21 -5.67
C GLN A 185 2.12 -12.65 -5.98
N CYS A 186 1.14 -13.56 -5.99
CA CYS A 186 1.34 -14.89 -6.57
C CYS A 186 1.34 -14.78 -8.11
N PRO A 187 1.89 -15.78 -8.83
CA PRO A 187 1.99 -15.72 -10.29
C PRO A 187 0.67 -15.43 -11.01
N ARG A 188 -0.46 -16.00 -10.54
CA ARG A 188 -1.79 -15.74 -11.12
C ARG A 188 -2.23 -14.29 -10.97
N CYS A 189 -1.98 -13.68 -9.81
CA CYS A 189 -2.34 -12.28 -9.57
C CYS A 189 -1.42 -11.33 -10.33
N THR A 190 -0.12 -11.62 -10.42
CA THR A 190 0.82 -10.84 -11.25
C THR A 190 0.39 -10.83 -12.71
N ALA A 191 0.01 -11.98 -13.27
CA ALA A 191 -0.46 -12.06 -14.66
C ALA A 191 -1.76 -11.31 -14.92
N ARG A 192 -2.59 -11.08 -13.89
CA ARG A 192 -3.86 -10.34 -13.97
C ARG A 192 -3.73 -8.86 -13.62
N ASP A 193 -2.56 -8.40 -13.17
CA ASP A 193 -2.39 -7.03 -12.72
C ASP A 193 -2.23 -6.08 -13.91
N GLU A 194 -3.34 -5.43 -14.27
CA GLU A 194 -3.42 -4.53 -15.41
C GLU A 194 -2.67 -3.21 -15.19
N PHE A 195 -2.42 -2.83 -13.94
CA PHE A 195 -1.76 -1.57 -13.60
C PHE A 195 -0.28 -1.58 -14.00
N THR A 196 0.34 -2.76 -14.04
CA THR A 196 1.75 -2.90 -14.45
C THR A 196 1.97 -2.40 -15.87
N ALA A 197 1.07 -2.74 -16.80
CA ALA A 197 1.15 -2.35 -18.21
C ALA A 197 1.09 -0.82 -18.41
N LEU A 198 0.50 -0.09 -17.46
CA LEU A 198 0.41 1.36 -17.51
C LEU A 198 1.79 2.02 -17.51
N HIS A 199 2.83 1.40 -16.92
CA HIS A 199 4.17 1.97 -16.83
C HIS A 199 4.88 2.13 -18.18
N SER A 200 4.57 1.25 -19.13
CA SER A 200 5.17 1.22 -20.47
C SER A 200 4.16 1.52 -21.57
N ALA A 201 2.98 2.04 -21.21
CA ALA A 201 1.87 2.24 -22.15
C ALA A 201 2.21 3.20 -23.30
N HIS A 202 3.11 4.17 -23.07
CA HIS A 202 3.56 5.10 -24.10
C HIS A 202 4.50 4.46 -25.13
N LEU A 203 5.12 3.33 -24.79
CA LEU A 203 5.94 2.51 -25.70
C LEU A 203 5.10 1.42 -26.38
N TYR A 204 4.13 0.86 -25.65
CA TYR A 204 3.32 -0.28 -26.10
C TYR A 204 1.82 -0.04 -25.83
N PRO A 205 1.18 0.92 -26.51
CA PRO A 205 -0.21 1.29 -26.22
C PRO A 205 -1.23 0.17 -26.48
N GLY A 206 -0.85 -0.85 -27.26
CA GLY A 206 -1.68 -2.04 -27.52
C GLY A 206 -1.85 -2.99 -26.34
N THR A 207 -1.09 -2.83 -25.24
CA THR A 207 -1.13 -3.74 -24.09
C THR A 207 -2.18 -3.37 -23.04
N LEU A 208 -2.84 -2.22 -23.17
CA LEU A 208 -3.85 -1.77 -22.21
C LEU A 208 -5.22 -2.38 -22.50
N THR A 209 -5.90 -2.82 -21.44
CA THR A 209 -7.35 -3.06 -21.47
C THR A 209 -8.11 -1.75 -21.72
N GLU A 210 -9.35 -1.82 -22.17
CA GLU A 210 -10.15 -0.62 -22.46
C GLU A 210 -10.29 0.30 -21.24
N SER A 211 -10.55 -0.28 -20.06
CA SER A 211 -10.64 0.48 -18.81
C SER A 211 -9.30 1.11 -18.39
N MET A 212 -8.18 0.43 -18.62
CA MET A 212 -6.86 1.01 -18.36
C MET A 212 -6.50 2.09 -19.38
N ARG A 213 -6.93 1.94 -20.63
CA ARG A 213 -6.79 2.98 -21.66
C ARG A 213 -7.57 4.23 -21.25
N ALA A 214 -8.82 4.08 -20.84
CA ALA A 214 -9.61 5.20 -20.35
C ALA A 214 -8.95 5.91 -19.15
N TYR A 215 -8.37 5.15 -18.20
CA TYR A 215 -7.59 5.72 -17.10
C TYR A 215 -6.32 6.44 -17.58
N ALA A 216 -5.61 5.85 -18.56
CA ALA A 216 -4.42 6.45 -19.16
C ALA A 216 -4.75 7.76 -19.90
N MET A 217 -5.97 7.91 -20.43
CA MET A 217 -6.42 9.13 -21.11
C MET A 217 -6.86 10.26 -20.17
N LEU A 218 -6.83 10.04 -18.84
CA LEU A 218 -7.03 11.13 -17.89
C LEU A 218 -5.85 12.11 -17.95
N GLU A 219 -6.08 13.36 -17.59
CA GLU A 219 -4.99 14.32 -17.41
C GLU A 219 -3.99 13.85 -16.35
N HIS A 220 -2.71 14.08 -16.63
CA HIS A 220 -1.62 13.72 -15.72
C HIS A 220 -0.68 14.88 -15.49
N ARG A 221 -0.19 14.96 -14.26
CA ARG A 221 0.84 15.92 -13.83
C ARG A 221 2.18 15.21 -13.69
N LEU A 222 3.24 15.90 -14.09
CA LEU A 222 4.62 15.55 -13.84
C LEU A 222 5.11 16.33 -12.63
N TYR A 223 5.82 15.68 -11.72
CA TYR A 223 6.41 16.31 -10.55
C TYR A 223 7.86 15.91 -10.34
N ILE A 224 8.59 16.80 -9.68
CA ILE A 224 9.87 16.49 -9.04
C ILE A 224 9.61 16.31 -7.56
N ALA A 225 10.00 15.16 -7.03
CA ALA A 225 9.94 14.81 -5.63
C ALA A 225 11.36 14.76 -5.05
N THR A 226 11.60 15.50 -3.97
CA THR A 226 12.85 15.44 -3.22
C THR A 226 12.61 14.74 -1.89
N PHE A 227 13.44 13.77 -1.57
CA PHE A 227 13.38 13.00 -0.32
C PHE A 227 14.25 13.66 0.76
N PRO A 228 14.08 13.27 2.04
CA PRO A 228 14.80 13.94 3.13
C PRO A 228 16.33 13.83 3.06
N ASP A 229 16.89 12.87 2.33
CA ASP A 229 18.33 12.75 2.07
C ASP A 229 18.84 13.60 0.89
N GLY A 230 17.98 14.46 0.33
CA GLY A 230 18.29 15.31 -0.82
C GLY A 230 18.21 14.63 -2.17
N THR A 231 18.01 13.32 -2.24
CA THR A 231 17.86 12.63 -3.53
C THR A 231 16.52 12.96 -4.18
N HIS A 232 16.47 12.89 -5.51
CA HIS A 232 15.31 13.29 -6.31
C HIS A 232 14.69 12.12 -7.05
N LYS A 233 13.42 12.29 -7.40
CA LYS A 233 12.68 11.43 -8.30
C LYS A 233 11.77 12.29 -9.19
N VAL A 234 11.71 11.96 -10.48
CA VAL A 234 10.63 12.41 -11.36
C VAL A 234 9.50 11.41 -11.29
N GLY A 235 8.26 11.89 -11.25
CA GLY A 235 7.11 11.01 -11.16
C GLY A 235 5.87 11.60 -11.79
N THR A 236 4.91 10.72 -12.08
CA THR A 236 3.62 11.09 -12.66
C THR A 236 2.47 10.79 -11.70
N SER A 237 1.41 11.59 -11.81
CA SER A 237 0.13 11.38 -11.11
C SER A 237 -1.03 11.81 -11.97
N SER A 238 -2.05 10.95 -12.11
CA SER A 238 -3.32 11.37 -12.73
C SER A 238 -4.02 12.42 -11.87
N LEU A 239 -4.93 13.17 -12.47
CA LEU A 239 -5.78 14.13 -11.76
C LEU A 239 -6.48 13.49 -10.55
N HIS A 240 -7.01 12.28 -10.71
CA HIS A 240 -7.68 11.52 -9.64
C HIS A 240 -6.79 11.16 -8.45
N SER A 241 -5.48 11.06 -8.66
CA SER A 241 -4.52 10.75 -7.59
C SER A 241 -3.79 11.99 -7.05
N THR A 242 -3.94 13.13 -7.69
CA THR A 242 -3.35 14.40 -7.26
C THR A 242 -4.20 15.02 -6.15
N PRO A 243 -3.64 15.56 -5.05
CA PRO A 243 -2.24 15.53 -4.64
C PRO A 243 -1.90 14.35 -3.71
N ARG A 244 -2.85 13.44 -3.45
CA ARG A 244 -2.68 12.25 -2.60
C ARG A 244 -1.45 11.43 -2.96
N ARG A 245 -1.11 11.33 -4.25
CA ARG A 245 0.01 10.53 -4.73
C ARG A 245 1.32 10.91 -4.07
N LEU A 246 1.57 12.20 -3.84
CA LEU A 246 2.78 12.68 -3.17
C LEU A 246 2.78 12.36 -1.67
N ASP A 247 1.61 12.34 -1.01
CA ASP A 247 1.52 11.90 0.38
C ASP A 247 1.99 10.44 0.53
N GLU A 248 1.61 9.58 -0.41
CA GLU A 248 1.97 8.17 -0.42
C GLU A 248 3.48 7.94 -0.65
N GLN A 249 4.18 8.92 -1.22
CA GLN A 249 5.58 8.75 -1.60
C GLN A 249 6.56 8.96 -0.45
N ALA A 250 6.16 9.55 0.68
CA ALA A 250 7.05 9.94 1.79
C ALA A 250 8.18 10.88 1.34
N VAL A 251 7.85 11.88 0.51
CA VAL A 251 8.79 12.92 0.06
C VAL A 251 9.03 13.93 1.18
N ALA A 252 10.08 14.74 1.11
CA ALA A 252 10.26 15.92 1.97
C ALA A 252 9.61 17.15 1.34
N THR A 253 9.77 17.33 0.02
CA THR A 253 9.16 18.42 -0.75
C THR A 253 8.96 17.98 -2.20
N ALA A 254 8.07 18.65 -2.92
CA ALA A 254 7.81 18.37 -4.32
C ALA A 254 7.23 19.59 -5.04
N THR A 255 7.43 19.64 -6.36
CA THR A 255 6.86 20.66 -7.25
C THR A 255 6.30 19.98 -8.49
N TYR A 256 5.05 20.30 -8.85
CA TYR A 256 4.48 19.92 -10.15
C TYR A 256 5.04 20.86 -11.22
N ILE A 257 5.60 20.28 -12.28
CA ILE A 257 6.36 21.02 -13.30
C ILE A 257 5.72 20.99 -14.69
N ALA A 258 4.80 20.06 -14.95
CA ALA A 258 4.05 19.99 -16.20
C ALA A 258 2.70 19.29 -16.02
N LEU A 259 1.75 19.61 -16.90
CA LEU A 259 0.47 18.96 -17.10
C LEU A 259 0.41 18.47 -18.55
N ALA A 260 -0.07 17.25 -18.76
CA ALA A 260 -0.37 16.71 -20.08
C ALA A 260 -1.85 16.28 -20.13
N PRO A 261 -2.47 16.31 -21.33
CA PRO A 261 -3.87 15.89 -21.50
C PRO A 261 -4.07 14.40 -21.21
N ASP A 262 -3.02 13.59 -21.34
CA ASP A 262 -3.06 12.16 -21.06
C ASP A 262 -1.76 11.62 -20.43
N GLY A 263 -1.88 10.41 -19.89
CA GLY A 263 -0.82 9.63 -19.26
C GLY A 263 0.22 9.06 -20.23
N LEU A 264 -0.03 9.08 -21.54
CA LEU A 264 0.97 8.64 -22.54
C LEU A 264 1.96 9.78 -22.80
N ALA A 265 1.45 10.98 -23.06
CA ALA A 265 2.23 12.19 -23.24
C ALA A 265 3.06 12.53 -21.99
N ILE A 266 2.47 12.45 -20.79
CA ILE A 266 3.22 12.74 -19.56
C ILE A 266 4.38 11.77 -19.33
N ARG A 267 4.27 10.51 -19.79
CA ARG A 267 5.33 9.50 -19.63
C ARG A 267 6.50 9.73 -20.55
N ARG A 268 6.26 10.26 -21.77
CA ARG A 268 7.35 10.76 -22.62
C ARG A 268 8.12 11.89 -21.93
N ALA A 269 7.41 12.80 -21.26
CA ALA A 269 8.03 13.85 -20.46
C ALA A 269 8.81 13.30 -19.25
N GLU A 270 8.28 12.28 -18.56
CA GLU A 270 8.96 11.56 -17.47
C GLU A 270 10.26 10.90 -17.95
N ASP A 271 10.24 10.24 -19.12
CA ASP A 271 11.41 9.65 -19.76
C ASP A 271 12.44 10.71 -20.17
N ALA A 272 12.00 11.82 -20.77
CA ALA A 272 12.89 12.91 -21.18
C ALA A 272 13.60 13.56 -19.99
N VAL A 273 12.88 13.85 -18.89
CA VAL A 273 13.50 14.36 -17.65
C VAL A 273 14.50 13.34 -17.09
N THR A 274 14.20 12.05 -17.16
CA THR A 274 15.14 11.01 -16.73
C THR A 274 16.39 10.98 -17.59
N ALA A 275 16.23 11.00 -18.91
CA ALA A 275 17.33 10.91 -19.86
C ALA A 275 18.23 12.15 -19.84
N LEU A 276 17.65 13.35 -19.80
CA LEU A 276 18.34 14.62 -19.94
C LEU A 276 18.79 15.22 -18.60
N ALA A 277 17.91 15.25 -17.58
CA ALA A 277 18.22 15.83 -16.27
C ALA A 277 18.82 14.83 -15.27
N LYS A 278 18.94 13.55 -15.65
CA LYS A 278 19.47 12.44 -14.83
C LYS A 278 18.72 12.26 -13.51
N ILE A 279 17.42 12.56 -13.50
CA ILE A 279 16.54 12.36 -12.33
C ILE A 279 15.82 11.01 -12.48
N PRO A 280 16.00 10.04 -11.57
CA PRO A 280 15.41 8.72 -11.73
C PRO A 280 13.89 8.70 -11.53
N GLN A 281 13.22 7.71 -12.11
CA GLN A 281 11.76 7.49 -11.94
C GLN A 281 11.40 6.63 -10.72
N VAL A 282 12.39 6.07 -10.02
CA VAL A 282 12.17 5.11 -8.93
C VAL A 282 13.04 5.47 -7.73
N LYS A 283 12.43 5.45 -6.54
CA LYS A 283 13.14 5.37 -5.26
C LYS A 283 12.60 4.20 -4.44
N GLN A 284 13.50 3.32 -4.03
CA GLN A 284 13.17 2.12 -3.26
C GLN A 284 12.62 2.47 -1.88
N VAL A 285 11.64 1.70 -1.39
CA VAL A 285 10.99 1.96 -0.10
C VAL A 285 12.00 1.96 1.06
N ALA A 286 12.95 1.03 1.06
CA ALA A 286 14.03 1.00 2.06
C ALA A 286 14.90 2.27 2.03
N SER A 287 15.19 2.80 0.84
CA SER A 287 15.93 4.06 0.66
C SER A 287 15.09 5.26 1.13
N LYS A 288 13.77 5.26 0.94
CA LYS A 288 12.88 6.28 1.52
C LYS A 288 12.93 6.26 3.04
N TYR A 289 12.86 5.09 3.67
CA TYR A 289 12.95 4.98 5.12
C TYR A 289 14.29 5.53 5.65
N ARG A 290 15.42 5.10 5.04
CA ARG A 290 16.75 5.61 5.40
C ARG A 290 16.90 7.12 5.24
N ALA A 291 16.24 7.70 4.25
CA ALA A 291 16.24 9.15 4.05
C ALA A 291 15.63 9.88 5.25
N TRP A 292 14.51 9.38 5.77
CA TRP A 292 13.84 9.96 6.93
C TRP A 292 14.64 9.83 8.24
N THR A 293 15.47 8.79 8.36
CA THR A 293 16.33 8.59 9.54
C THR A 293 17.70 9.28 9.40
N ASN A 294 18.01 9.86 8.24
CA ASN A 294 19.27 10.58 7.97
C ASN A 294 19.02 11.79 7.03
N PRO A 295 18.23 12.80 7.46
CA PRO A 295 17.88 13.91 6.60
C PRO A 295 19.03 14.91 6.41
N LEU A 296 19.09 15.54 5.24
CA LEU A 296 19.91 16.73 5.02
C LEU A 296 19.31 17.95 5.76
N PRO A 297 20.14 18.96 6.10
CA PRO A 297 19.66 20.24 6.61
C PRO A 297 18.61 20.88 5.70
N GLY A 298 17.58 21.48 6.30
CA GLY A 298 16.43 22.02 5.55
C GLY A 298 16.79 23.06 4.48
N ALA A 299 17.83 23.87 4.70
CA ALA A 299 18.32 24.81 3.69
C ALA A 299 18.96 24.12 2.48
N GLN A 300 19.76 23.07 2.72
CA GLN A 300 20.37 22.26 1.67
C GLN A 300 19.30 21.50 0.89
N LEU A 301 18.28 20.96 1.56
CA LEU A 301 17.14 20.32 0.91
C LEU A 301 16.40 21.26 -0.04
N ARG A 302 16.16 22.51 0.37
CA ARG A 302 15.50 23.52 -0.49
C ARG A 302 16.36 23.85 -1.70
N SER A 303 17.67 24.08 -1.54
CA SER A 303 18.58 24.33 -2.67
C SER A 303 18.59 23.16 -3.65
N ALA A 304 18.80 21.95 -3.15
CA ALA A 304 18.83 20.73 -3.96
C ALA A 304 17.51 20.53 -4.72
N HIS A 305 16.36 20.79 -4.09
CA HIS A 305 15.07 20.70 -4.77
C HIS A 305 14.94 21.73 -5.91
N GLN A 306 15.31 22.99 -5.68
CA GLN A 306 15.22 24.02 -6.70
C GLN A 306 16.15 23.75 -7.89
N GLU A 307 17.37 23.28 -7.62
CA GLU A 307 18.31 22.86 -8.67
C GLU A 307 17.76 21.68 -9.49
N ALA A 308 17.13 20.70 -8.85
CA ALA A 308 16.49 19.58 -9.55
C ALA A 308 15.30 20.02 -10.41
N VAL A 309 14.46 20.95 -9.90
CA VAL A 309 13.35 21.52 -10.66
C VAL A 309 13.87 22.31 -11.87
N ALA A 310 14.93 23.11 -11.71
CA ALA A 310 15.55 23.86 -12.81
C ALA A 310 16.07 22.92 -13.91
N ARG A 311 16.85 21.89 -13.56
CA ARG A 311 17.32 20.89 -14.55
C ARG A 311 16.18 20.16 -15.24
N ALA A 312 15.11 19.83 -14.51
CA ALA A 312 13.95 19.18 -15.11
C ALA A 312 13.21 20.11 -16.10
N ARG A 313 13.10 21.40 -15.78
CA ARG A 313 12.53 22.41 -16.70
C ARG A 313 13.36 22.58 -17.96
N GLU A 314 14.68 22.58 -17.84
CA GLU A 314 15.58 22.59 -19.00
C GLU A 314 15.38 21.36 -19.90
N ALA A 315 15.25 20.17 -19.29
CA ALA A 315 14.94 18.94 -20.02
C ALA A 315 13.58 19.00 -20.75
N LEU A 316 12.55 19.56 -20.10
CA LEU A 316 11.23 19.75 -20.75
C LEU A 316 11.29 20.77 -21.88
N ALA A 317 12.09 21.83 -21.75
CA ALA A 317 12.29 22.81 -22.82
C ALA A 317 13.02 22.20 -24.03
N GLU A 318 13.96 21.28 -23.80
CA GLU A 318 14.60 20.52 -24.88
C GLU A 318 13.63 19.53 -25.54
N LEU A 319 12.80 18.83 -24.76
CA LEU A 319 11.74 17.99 -25.32
C LEU A 319 10.79 18.80 -26.22
N ALA A 320 10.34 19.97 -25.76
CA ALA A 320 9.46 20.82 -26.55
C ALA A 320 10.09 21.32 -27.86
N ARG A 321 11.43 21.42 -27.94
CA ARG A 321 12.15 21.76 -29.18
C ARG A 321 12.26 20.58 -30.14
N THR A 322 12.41 19.37 -29.62
CA THR A 322 12.73 18.16 -30.39
C THR A 322 11.48 17.35 -30.77
N GLU A 323 10.44 17.39 -29.93
CA GLU A 323 9.16 16.71 -30.09
C GLU A 323 8.00 17.71 -29.84
N PRO A 324 7.79 18.70 -30.73
CA PRO A 324 6.78 19.74 -30.55
C PRO A 324 5.33 19.23 -30.51
N GLU A 325 5.11 17.99 -30.94
CA GLU A 325 3.81 17.31 -30.91
C GLU A 325 3.41 16.79 -29.52
N VAL A 326 4.31 16.78 -28.53
CA VAL A 326 3.99 16.35 -27.16
C VAL A 326 3.33 17.51 -26.40
N PRO A 327 2.01 17.48 -26.15
CA PRO A 327 1.29 18.62 -25.60
C PRO A 327 1.55 18.72 -24.08
N LEU A 328 2.37 19.69 -23.68
CA LEU A 328 2.68 19.96 -22.27
C LEU A 328 2.35 21.40 -21.90
N THR A 329 1.62 21.58 -20.80
CA THR A 329 1.45 22.87 -20.13
C THR A 329 2.43 22.94 -18.97
N ALA A 330 3.28 23.97 -18.94
CA ALA A 330 4.23 24.17 -17.84
C ALA A 330 3.52 24.51 -16.53
N LEU A 331 4.02 23.98 -15.41
CA LEU A 331 3.53 24.26 -14.07
C LEU A 331 4.66 24.78 -13.15
N ASP A 332 4.26 25.54 -12.14
CA ASP A 332 5.10 25.96 -11.00
C ASP A 332 4.30 25.86 -9.71
N GLU A 333 3.75 24.68 -9.44
CA GLU A 333 2.85 24.45 -8.32
C GLU A 333 3.58 23.65 -7.23
N PRO A 334 3.93 24.26 -6.08
CA PRO A 334 4.52 23.53 -4.97
C PRO A 334 3.47 22.61 -4.34
N TRP A 335 3.89 21.39 -3.98
CA TRP A 335 3.07 20.49 -3.20
C TRP A 335 3.10 20.86 -1.72
N ILE A 336 1.91 20.88 -1.11
CA ILE A 336 1.74 21.12 0.32
C ILE A 336 1.58 19.75 1.01
N PRO A 337 2.35 19.42 2.06
CA PRO A 337 2.17 18.18 2.82
C PRO A 337 0.80 18.07 3.50
N SER A 338 0.31 16.84 3.71
CA SER A 338 -0.88 16.62 4.53
C SER A 338 -0.62 16.98 6.00
N LEU A 339 -1.64 17.48 6.71
CA LEU A 339 -1.57 17.74 8.15
C LEU A 339 -1.15 16.51 8.97
N ALA A 340 -1.48 15.31 8.51
CA ALA A 340 -1.06 14.06 9.16
C ALA A 340 0.46 13.83 9.14
N MET A 341 1.17 14.58 8.29
CA MET A 341 2.63 14.56 8.19
C MET A 341 3.30 15.60 9.11
N ASN A 342 2.55 16.49 9.77
CA ASN A 342 3.11 17.60 10.54
C ASN A 342 4.13 17.15 11.60
N ARG A 343 3.87 16.02 12.27
CA ARG A 343 4.75 15.46 13.29
C ARG A 343 6.04 14.88 12.67
N PRO A 344 5.98 13.94 11.71
CA PRO A 344 7.19 13.53 10.98
C PRO A 344 7.98 14.71 10.40
N TYR A 345 7.29 15.72 9.87
CA TYR A 345 7.91 16.91 9.29
C TYR A 345 8.48 17.91 10.31
N ALA A 346 8.11 17.83 11.59
CA ALA A 346 8.70 18.68 12.61
C ALA A 346 10.23 18.44 12.68
N ALA A 347 10.64 17.17 12.61
CA ALA A 347 12.03 16.74 12.51
C ALA A 347 12.78 17.37 11.32
N LEU A 348 12.09 17.65 10.20
CA LEU A 348 12.70 18.27 9.01
C LEU A 348 12.74 19.82 9.08
N ARG A 349 11.93 20.45 9.93
CA ARG A 349 11.75 21.91 9.97
C ARG A 349 12.70 22.62 10.92
N ALA A 350 13.32 21.91 11.87
CA ALA A 350 14.28 22.49 12.79
C ALA A 350 15.53 22.99 12.04
N GLN A 351 16.14 24.09 12.51
CA GLN A 351 17.35 24.67 11.91
C GLN A 351 18.50 23.65 11.85
N SER A 352 18.50 22.70 12.79
CA SER A 352 19.22 21.43 12.75
C SER A 352 18.16 20.31 12.72
N PRO A 353 17.98 19.58 11.61
CA PRO A 353 17.02 18.48 11.59
C PRO A 353 17.42 17.46 12.65
N GLU A 354 16.51 17.12 13.56
CA GLU A 354 16.70 16.01 14.48
C GLU A 354 16.17 14.76 13.77
N PRO A 355 17.04 13.82 13.35
CA PRO A 355 16.58 12.63 12.67
C PRO A 355 15.61 11.86 13.55
N LEU A 356 14.50 11.37 12.96
CA LEU A 356 13.65 10.44 13.69
C LEU A 356 14.47 9.18 13.93
N ALA A 357 14.56 8.76 15.20
CA ALA A 357 15.22 7.50 15.53
C ALA A 357 14.54 6.36 14.76
N PRO A 358 15.30 5.45 14.12
CA PRO A 358 14.72 4.24 13.56
C PRO A 358 14.09 3.42 14.68
N CYS A 359 12.92 2.83 14.43
CA CYS A 359 12.37 1.83 15.31
C CYS A 359 13.13 0.52 15.11
N ASP A 360 14.04 0.18 16.02
CA ASP A 360 14.67 -1.14 16.12
C ASP A 360 13.65 -2.16 16.65
N SER A 361 12.54 -2.36 15.95
CA SER A 361 11.40 -3.05 16.56
C SER A 361 11.68 -4.53 16.84
N GLY A 362 12.77 -5.14 16.35
CA GLY A 362 13.03 -6.59 16.47
C GLY A 362 12.00 -7.47 15.75
N LEU A 363 10.87 -6.89 15.30
CA LEU A 363 9.75 -7.50 14.57
C LEU A 363 10.19 -8.21 13.27
N GLY A 364 11.43 -7.98 12.80
CA GLY A 364 12.01 -8.55 11.59
C GLY A 364 13.19 -9.51 11.80
N ASP A 365 13.88 -9.47 12.96
CA ASP A 365 15.08 -10.28 13.20
C ASP A 365 14.76 -11.49 14.08
N SER A 366 15.36 -12.64 13.74
CA SER A 366 15.14 -13.94 14.37
C SER A 366 15.69 -14.04 15.82
N GLY A 367 15.96 -12.92 16.48
CA GLY A 367 16.72 -12.85 17.74
C GLY A 367 16.10 -12.05 18.89
N THR A 368 14.88 -11.51 18.78
CA THR A 368 14.21 -10.79 19.88
C THR A 368 13.01 -11.56 20.43
N GLU A 369 13.00 -11.76 21.75
CA GLU A 369 12.23 -12.76 22.53
C GLU A 369 10.69 -12.68 22.51
N SER A 370 10.04 -11.75 21.78
CA SER A 370 8.56 -11.69 21.73
C SER A 370 7.97 -11.45 20.33
N GLY A 371 8.74 -10.91 19.38
CA GLY A 371 8.20 -10.55 18.05
C GLY A 371 7.02 -9.58 18.11
N ALA A 372 6.85 -8.86 19.22
CA ALA A 372 5.76 -7.96 19.52
C ALA A 372 6.27 -6.54 19.80
N ALA A 373 5.45 -5.56 19.45
CA ALA A 373 5.73 -4.14 19.61
C ALA A 373 4.43 -3.41 19.88
N GLY A 374 4.50 -2.34 20.66
CA GLY A 374 3.41 -1.38 20.76
C GLY A 374 3.88 0.02 21.08
N PHE A 375 3.12 1.00 20.59
CA PHE A 375 3.47 2.41 20.60
C PHE A 375 2.23 3.28 20.36
N PHE A 376 2.34 4.55 20.70
CA PHE A 376 1.33 5.57 20.40
C PHE A 376 1.65 6.25 19.08
N CYS A 377 0.72 6.21 18.15
CA CYS A 377 0.87 6.80 16.83
C CYS A 377 0.78 8.33 16.91
N THR A 378 1.68 9.06 16.24
CA THR A 378 1.65 10.55 16.20
C THR A 378 1.35 11.11 14.82
N GLY A 379 1.57 10.33 13.76
CA GLY A 379 1.38 10.73 12.38
C GLY A 379 1.91 9.70 11.39
N ALA A 380 1.92 10.06 10.10
CA ALA A 380 2.42 9.18 9.04
C ALA A 380 3.12 9.95 7.92
N ALA A 381 4.06 9.31 7.24
CA ALA A 381 4.68 9.78 6.01
C ALA A 381 4.77 8.62 5.01
N GLY A 382 3.94 8.63 3.96
CA GLY A 382 3.80 7.52 3.02
C GLY A 382 3.42 6.19 3.70
N GLN A 383 4.36 5.25 3.77
CA GLN A 383 4.17 3.93 4.40
C GLN A 383 4.85 3.83 5.78
N PHE A 384 5.21 4.96 6.38
CA PHE A 384 5.89 5.02 7.67
C PHE A 384 5.00 5.72 8.69
N LEU A 385 5.06 5.26 9.94
CA LEU A 385 4.38 5.90 11.06
C LEU A 385 5.43 6.59 11.93
N SER A 386 5.11 7.78 12.42
CA SER A 386 5.84 8.34 13.57
C SER A 386 5.12 7.93 14.85
N ALA A 387 5.87 7.58 15.88
CA ALA A 387 5.30 7.05 17.12
C ALA A 387 6.19 7.33 18.34
N HIS A 388 5.66 7.10 19.54
CA HIS A 388 6.40 7.15 20.81
C HIS A 388 5.91 6.07 21.80
N THR A 389 6.68 5.81 22.86
CA THR A 389 6.36 4.80 23.90
C THR A 389 6.15 5.40 25.29
N GLY A 390 5.79 6.69 25.36
CA GLY A 390 5.50 7.38 26.63
C GLY A 390 5.95 8.84 26.66
N ASP A 391 6.98 9.18 25.88
CA ASP A 391 7.47 10.56 25.71
C ASP A 391 7.19 11.04 24.29
N ALA A 392 6.29 12.01 24.12
CA ALA A 392 5.87 12.49 22.81
C ALA A 392 6.96 13.26 22.07
N ASP A 393 7.98 13.76 22.78
CA ASP A 393 9.10 14.49 22.19
C ASP A 393 10.19 13.51 21.70
N ALA A 394 10.24 12.29 22.24
CA ALA A 394 11.11 11.20 21.78
C ALA A 394 10.44 10.36 20.66
N ALA A 395 10.00 11.01 19.58
CA ALA A 395 9.35 10.33 18.47
C ALA A 395 10.34 9.53 17.60
N PHE A 396 9.96 8.31 17.24
CA PHE A 396 10.71 7.44 16.32
C PHE A 396 9.88 7.09 15.08
N LEU A 397 10.54 6.56 14.05
CA LEU A 397 9.93 6.20 12.78
C LEU A 397 9.79 4.68 12.65
N VAL A 398 8.55 4.21 12.45
CA VAL A 398 8.20 2.81 12.26
C VAL A 398 8.08 2.47 10.78
N ASN A 399 8.85 1.48 10.31
CA ASN A 399 8.82 1.00 8.93
C ASN A 399 7.67 0.02 8.69
N THR A 400 6.42 0.50 8.61
CA THR A 400 5.28 -0.40 8.40
C THR A 400 5.22 -1.02 6.99
N ALA A 401 6.05 -0.54 6.06
CA ALA A 401 6.20 -1.18 4.76
C ALA A 401 6.81 -2.59 4.87
N ALA A 402 7.59 -2.86 5.91
CA ALA A 402 8.14 -4.19 6.18
C ALA A 402 7.04 -5.23 6.47
N TRP A 403 5.90 -4.77 7.02
CA TRP A 403 4.76 -5.61 7.39
C TRP A 403 3.77 -5.80 6.25
N ARG A 404 4.02 -5.19 5.08
CA ARG A 404 3.12 -5.27 3.93
C ARG A 404 2.84 -6.73 3.56
N ASN A 405 1.56 -7.07 3.58
CA ASN A 405 1.00 -8.40 3.34
C ASN A 405 1.45 -9.49 4.32
N VAL A 406 1.93 -9.12 5.50
CA VAL A 406 2.37 -10.05 6.55
C VAL A 406 1.24 -10.22 7.57
N LEU A 407 1.11 -11.44 8.10
CA LEU A 407 0.24 -11.75 9.22
C LEU A 407 0.69 -10.98 10.46
N VAL A 408 -0.27 -10.36 11.15
CA VAL A 408 -0.08 -9.66 12.41
C VAL A 408 -1.19 -10.10 13.36
N GLU A 409 -0.87 -10.12 14.64
CA GLU A 409 -1.80 -10.39 15.73
C GLU A 409 -1.81 -9.15 16.64
N PRO A 410 -2.97 -8.63 17.06
CA PRO A 410 -2.99 -7.58 18.07
C PRO A 410 -2.28 -8.04 19.35
N ALA A 411 -1.52 -7.14 19.94
CA ALA A 411 -0.79 -7.39 21.18
C ALA A 411 -0.88 -6.17 22.10
N GLN A 412 -0.68 -6.40 23.40
CA GLN A 412 -0.74 -5.36 24.43
C GLN A 412 0.62 -5.22 25.13
N GLU A 413 1.67 -5.12 24.32
CA GLU A 413 3.06 -4.97 24.75
C GLU A 413 3.59 -3.58 24.35
N PHE A 414 4.54 -3.02 25.10
CA PHE A 414 5.21 -1.77 24.72
C PHE A 414 6.58 -2.07 24.13
N THR A 415 6.89 -1.39 23.02
CA THR A 415 8.20 -1.47 22.38
C THR A 415 9.26 -0.92 23.34
N ARG A 416 10.34 -1.67 23.56
CA ARG A 416 11.52 -1.11 24.25
C ARG A 416 12.30 -0.26 23.27
N VAL A 417 12.29 1.06 23.46
CA VAL A 417 13.09 1.99 22.66
C VAL A 417 14.39 2.27 23.41
N ARG A 418 15.54 1.98 22.79
CA ARG A 418 16.80 2.54 23.27
C ARG A 418 16.81 4.02 22.87
N VAL A 419 16.42 4.89 23.81
CA VAL A 419 16.75 6.30 23.69
C VAL A 419 18.28 6.36 23.70
N GLN A 420 18.91 6.78 22.59
CA GLN A 420 20.30 7.19 22.63
C GLN A 420 20.36 8.37 23.59
N GLY A 421 20.64 8.10 24.86
CA GLY A 421 21.02 9.14 25.79
C GLY A 421 22.24 9.82 25.19
N SER A 422 22.11 11.11 24.90
CA SER A 422 23.26 11.98 24.70
C SER A 422 24.14 11.80 25.94
N LEU A 423 25.20 11.01 25.82
CA LEU A 423 26.28 10.99 26.77
C LEU A 423 26.93 12.37 26.65
N PHE A 424 26.55 13.26 27.57
CA PHE A 424 27.35 14.43 27.91
C PHE A 424 28.70 13.98 28.49
#